data_AF-X1S5K5-F1
#
_entry.id   AF-X1S5K5-F1
#
_cell.length_a   1.000
_cell.length_b   1.000
_cell.length_c   1.000
_cell.angle_alpha   90.00
_cell.angle_beta   90.00
_cell.angle_gamma   90.00
#
_symmetry.space_group_name_H-M   'P 1'
#
loop_
_entity.id
_entity.type
_entity.pdbx_description
1 polymer ?
#
loop_
_entity_poly.entity_id
_entity_poly.type
_entity_poly.pdbx_seq_one_letter_code
_entity_poly.pdbx_strand_id
1 'polypeptide(L)' 'ESSYNTIAENSLYNNSYYGIRLYYNSNYNTISDNTMNNNSNYGLLLSTSDQVAP' A
#
# COMPACT_ATOMS: atom_id res chain seq x y z
N GLU A 1 6.58 -7.69 6.32
CA GLU A 1 7.21 -7.82 4.99
C GLU A 1 6.52 -8.95 4.25
N SER A 2 5.96 -8.71 3.08
CA SER A 2 5.41 -9.79 2.25
C SER A 2 5.60 -9.47 0.77
N SER A 3 6.06 -10.45 0.01
CA SER A 3 6.37 -10.31 -1.41
C SER A 3 5.53 -11.27 -2.25
N TYR A 4 5.36 -10.97 -3.54
CA TYR A 4 4.64 -11.82 -4.50
C TYR A 4 3.15 -12.04 -4.20
N ASN A 5 2.46 -11.01 -3.67
CA ASN A 5 1.02 -11.06 -3.45
C ASN A 5 0.27 -10.36 -4.59
N THR A 6 -0.96 -10.81 -4.84
CA THR A 6 -1.93 -10.10 -5.68
C THR A 6 -3.01 -9.50 -4.79
N ILE A 7 -3.15 -8.18 -4.82
CA ILE A 7 -4.21 -7.44 -4.15
C ILE A 7 -5.08 -6.82 -5.24
N ALA A 8 -6.22 -7.42 -5.53
CA ALA A 8 -7.08 -6.98 -6.62
C ALA A 8 -8.54 -6.86 -6.19
N GLU A 9 -9.27 -5.94 -6.84
CA GLU A 9 -10.74 -5.80 -6.74
C GLU A 9 -11.27 -5.52 -5.33
N ASN A 10 -10.47 -4.89 -4.46
CA ASN A 10 -10.91 -4.51 -3.12
C ASN A 10 -11.56 -3.13 -3.08
N SER A 11 -12.49 -2.99 -2.14
CA SER A 11 -13.24 -1.78 -1.84
C SER A 11 -12.82 -1.25 -0.47
N LEU A 12 -11.92 -0.27 -0.43
CA LEU A 12 -11.26 0.22 0.78
C LEU A 12 -11.69 1.65 1.09
N TYR A 13 -12.62 1.79 2.04
CA TYR A 13 -13.29 3.04 2.36
C TYR A 13 -13.13 3.43 3.82
N ASN A 14 -12.98 4.74 4.08
CA ASN A 14 -13.03 5.33 5.43
C ASN A 14 -12.03 4.70 6.42
N ASN A 15 -10.86 4.24 5.95
CA ASN A 15 -9.81 3.79 6.86
C ASN A 15 -9.14 4.99 7.51
N SER A 16 -8.86 4.88 8.81
CA SER A 16 -8.27 5.96 9.61
C SER A 16 -6.88 6.43 9.17
N TYR A 17 -6.23 5.70 8.25
CA TYR A 17 -4.93 6.07 7.70
C TYR A 17 -4.80 5.69 6.21
N TYR A 18 -4.59 4.40 5.93
CA TYR A 18 -4.26 3.90 4.60
C TYR A 18 -5.27 2.86 4.16
N GLY A 19 -5.58 2.83 2.86
CA GLY A 19 -6.27 1.68 2.26
C GLY A 19 -5.33 0.48 2.15
N ILE A 20 -4.21 0.66 1.43
CA ILE A 20 -3.13 -0.34 1.29
C ILE A 20 -1.81 0.33 1.69
N ARG A 21 -0.97 -0.40 2.44
CA ARG A 21 0.41 0.01 2.75
C ARG A 21 1.38 -1.12 2.40
N LEU A 22 2.27 -0.88 1.43
CA LEU A 22 3.43 -1.73 1.17
C LEU A 22 4.65 -1.18 1.91
N TYR A 23 5.28 -2.04 2.71
CA TYR A 23 6.55 -1.72 3.36
C TYR A 23 7.70 -1.82 2.36
N TYR A 24 8.80 -1.13 2.64
CA TYR A 24 9.96 -0.99 1.74
C TYR A 24 10.57 -2.32 1.25
N ASN A 25 10.35 -3.39 1.99
CA ASN A 25 10.85 -4.74 1.71
C ASN A 25 9.78 -5.67 1.10
N SER A 26 8.58 -5.16 0.84
CA SER A 26 7.45 -5.93 0.28
C SER A 26 7.46 -5.86 -1.24
N ASN A 27 8.22 -6.75 -1.86
CA ASN A 27 8.57 -6.71 -3.28
C ASN A 27 7.61 -7.51 -4.17
N TYR A 28 7.58 -7.17 -5.46
CA TYR A 28 6.86 -7.95 -6.49
C TYR A 28 5.36 -8.17 -6.19
N ASN A 29 4.71 -7.19 -5.56
CA ASN A 29 3.26 -7.24 -5.32
C ASN A 29 2.52 -6.63 -6.51
N THR A 30 1.44 -7.28 -6.95
CA THR A 30 0.53 -6.75 -7.98
C THR A 30 -0.67 -6.12 -7.29
N ILE A 31 -0.93 -4.84 -7.55
CA ILE A 31 -2.09 -4.11 -7.03
C ILE A 31 -2.89 -3.59 -8.22
N SER A 32 -4.08 -4.13 -8.45
CA SER A 32 -4.93 -3.79 -9.60
C SER A 32 -6.40 -3.65 -9.22
N ASP A 33 -7.13 -2.77 -9.89
CA ASP A 33 -8.60 -2.65 -9.78
C ASP A 33 -9.17 -2.45 -8.35
N ASN A 34 -8.37 -1.90 -7.44
CA ASN A 34 -8.83 -1.55 -6.10
C ASN A 34 -9.43 -0.14 -6.08
N THR A 35 -10.61 0.01 -5.48
CA THR A 35 -11.21 1.32 -5.22
C THR A 35 -10.86 1.77 -3.81
N MET A 36 -10.14 2.89 -3.71
CA MET A 36 -9.64 3.43 -2.43
C MET A 36 -10.13 4.87 -2.27
N ASN A 37 -11.10 5.10 -1.37
CA ASN A 37 -11.77 6.39 -1.24
C ASN A 37 -11.96 6.79 0.24
N ASN A 38 -11.87 8.09 0.54
CA ASN A 38 -12.02 8.66 1.88
C ASN A 38 -11.13 8.03 2.97
N ASN A 39 -9.94 7.54 2.61
CA ASN A 39 -8.95 7.13 3.61
C ASN A 39 -8.25 8.38 4.16
N SER A 40 -8.09 8.49 5.48
CA SER A 40 -7.69 9.75 6.12
C SER A 40 -6.33 10.28 5.68
N ASN A 41 -5.44 9.42 5.18
CA ASN A 41 -4.08 9.81 4.76
C ASN A 41 -3.82 9.49 3.29
N TYR A 42 -3.75 8.21 2.91
CA TYR A 42 -3.52 7.79 1.52
C TYR A 42 -4.41 6.59 1.13
N GLY A 43 -4.77 6.48 -0.14
CA GLY A 43 -5.37 5.25 -0.68
C GLY A 43 -4.35 4.11 -0.66
N LEU A 44 -3.23 4.31 -1.34
CA LEU A 44 -2.09 3.40 -1.40
C LEU A 44 -0.81 4.12 -0.97
N LEU A 45 -0.08 3.58 0.00
CA LEU A 45 1.24 4.05 0.41
C LEU A 45 2.31 3.02 0.08
N LEU A 46 3.30 3.42 -0.73
CA LEU A 46 4.53 2.67 -0.98
C LEU A 46 5.63 3.29 -0.10
N SER A 47 5.97 2.63 1.00
CA SER A 47 7.01 3.12 1.90
C SER A 47 8.37 2.88 1.26
N THR A 48 9.17 3.92 1.07
CA THR A 48 10.60 3.77 0.82
C THR A 48 11.31 3.55 2.16
N SER A 49 12.44 2.84 2.14
CA SER A 49 13.41 3.00 3.21
C SER A 49 14.15 4.28 2.91
N ASP A 50 14.10 5.28 3.79
CA ASP A 50 15.12 6.32 3.78
C ASP A 50 16.46 5.60 3.97
N GLN A 51 17.24 5.49 2.91
CA GLN A 51 18.66 5.25 3.04
C GLN A 51 19.18 6.45 3.80
N VAL A 52 19.43 6.29 5.09
CA VAL A 52 20.34 7.19 5.79
C VAL A 52 21.65 7.04 5.03
N ALA A 53 21.95 8.03 4.18
CA ALA A 53 23.26 8.16 3.56
C ALA A 53 24.31 8.11 4.68
N PRO A 54 25.48 7.47 4.44
CA PRO A 54 26.46 7.18 5.48
C PRO A 54 26.88 8.41 6.31
#